data_AF-A0A177HLV4-F1
#
_entry.id   AF-A0A177HLV4-F1
#
_cell.length_a   1.000
_cell.length_b   1.000
_cell.length_c   1.000
_cell.angle_alpha   90.00
_cell.angle_beta   90.00
_cell.angle_gamma   90.00
#
_symmetry.space_group_name_H-M   'P 1'
#
loop_
_entity.id
_entity.type
_entity.pdbx_description
1 polymer ?
#
loop_
_entity_poly.entity_id
_entity_poly.type
_entity_poly.pdbx_seq_one_letter_code
_entity_poly.pdbx_strand_id
1 'polypeptide(L)'
;MITGTALLESKTLRDSVLDRTDVLDRVKALSLLPDGMHVTTAMVAAYFQVGTKAIESLVVDHREEMAANGYRVLTGPELTSFKEVSQIQSRTRAIAVYSRRAVLNVAMLLRDSEVARQVRTYLLDMEYLVRTQPVDNSVDSHSSALDTRNDRGIDISARTADGRTVAVQCKNRPGRWSVPSADMQKFAGAARAIDPVAIAPFVATCNFSPEAKAIADLSGVITVNRNELEAWTAGVRLKALR
;
A
#
# COMPACT_ATOMS: atom_id res chain seq x y z
N MET A 1 20.10 -15.85 -2.19
CA MET A 1 19.41 -14.96 -3.16
C MET A 1 18.13 -15.65 -3.58
N ILE A 2 16.97 -15.12 -3.21
CA ILE A 2 15.69 -15.68 -3.67
C ILE A 2 15.53 -15.22 -5.12
N THR A 3 15.58 -16.16 -6.05
CA THR A 3 15.43 -15.85 -7.47
C THR A 3 14.02 -15.30 -7.72
N GLY A 4 13.90 -14.24 -8.53
CA GLY A 4 12.62 -13.63 -8.92
C GLY A 4 11.59 -14.59 -9.54
N THR A 5 11.96 -15.85 -9.78
CA THR A 5 11.09 -16.94 -10.24
C THR A 5 10.10 -17.42 -9.18
N ALA A 6 10.40 -17.26 -7.89
CA ALA A 6 9.50 -17.71 -6.82
C ALA A 6 8.08 -17.08 -6.92
N LEU A 7 8.02 -15.81 -7.34
CA LEU A 7 6.75 -15.10 -7.58
C LEU A 7 6.01 -15.56 -8.85
N LEU A 8 6.72 -16.14 -9.82
CA LEU A 8 6.08 -16.74 -11.01
C LEU A 8 5.37 -18.04 -10.63
N GLU A 9 5.94 -18.81 -9.72
CA GLU A 9 5.49 -20.17 -9.39
C GLU A 9 4.47 -20.23 -8.25
N SER A 10 4.57 -19.34 -7.26
CA SER A 10 3.74 -19.41 -6.05
C SER A 10 2.72 -18.28 -5.96
N LYS A 11 1.44 -18.63 -6.13
CA LYS A 11 0.32 -17.71 -5.90
C LYS A 11 0.28 -17.21 -4.46
N THR A 12 0.48 -18.09 -3.48
CA THR A 12 0.48 -17.72 -2.05
C THR A 12 1.55 -16.67 -1.74
N LEU A 13 2.71 -16.76 -2.38
CA LEU A 13 3.77 -15.76 -2.23
C LEU A 13 3.42 -14.43 -2.91
N ARG A 14 2.72 -14.47 -4.05
CA ARG A 14 2.16 -13.25 -4.65
C ARG A 14 1.16 -12.60 -3.69
N ASP A 15 0.25 -13.39 -3.14
CA ASP A 15 -0.77 -12.91 -2.22
C ASP A 15 -0.18 -12.20 -0.99
N SER A 16 0.96 -12.68 -0.46
CA SER A 16 1.61 -12.03 0.69
C SER A 16 2.26 -10.68 0.39
N VAL A 17 2.45 -10.32 -0.89
CA VAL A 17 3.11 -9.07 -1.30
C VAL A 17 2.21 -8.14 -2.14
N LEU A 18 0.97 -8.54 -2.42
CA LEU A 18 0.03 -7.83 -3.31
C LEU A 18 -0.33 -6.41 -2.87
N ASP A 19 -0.25 -6.11 -1.57
CA ASP A 19 -0.58 -4.77 -1.05
C ASP A 19 0.58 -3.77 -1.19
N ARG A 20 1.77 -4.23 -1.59
CA ARG A 20 2.98 -3.39 -1.77
C ARG A 20 3.01 -2.72 -3.14
N THR A 21 1.95 -2.02 -3.50
CA THR A 21 1.79 -1.38 -4.81
C THR A 21 2.67 -0.15 -5.03
N ASP A 22 3.29 0.36 -3.97
CA ASP A 22 4.26 1.46 -4.01
C ASP A 22 5.58 1.05 -4.70
N VAL A 23 5.87 -0.26 -4.76
CA VAL A 23 7.05 -0.80 -5.46
C VAL A 23 7.07 -0.42 -6.93
N LEU A 24 5.91 -0.28 -7.56
CA LEU A 24 5.82 0.12 -8.96
C LEU A 24 6.55 1.46 -9.15
N ASP A 25 6.18 2.50 -8.41
CA ASP A 25 6.80 3.83 -8.51
C ASP A 25 8.27 3.88 -8.08
N ARG A 26 8.73 2.90 -7.27
CA ARG A 26 10.14 2.76 -6.91
C ARG A 26 11.00 2.31 -8.09
N VAL A 27 10.47 1.41 -8.91
CA VAL A 27 11.17 0.88 -10.08
C VAL A 27 11.03 1.84 -11.26
N LYS A 28 9.80 2.31 -11.51
CA LYS A 28 9.49 3.22 -12.61
C LYS A 28 8.19 3.95 -12.27
N ALA A 29 8.11 5.25 -12.48
CA ALA A 29 6.87 5.99 -12.21
C ALA A 29 5.71 5.43 -13.04
N LEU A 30 4.62 5.01 -12.37
CA LEU A 30 3.42 4.51 -13.02
C LEU A 30 2.48 5.68 -13.30
N SER A 31 2.37 6.07 -14.57
CA SER A 31 1.37 7.03 -15.00
C SER A 31 -0.03 6.42 -14.89
N LEU A 32 -0.95 7.14 -14.25
CA LEU A 32 -2.36 6.78 -14.14
C LEU A 32 -3.19 7.59 -15.14
N LEU A 33 -4.40 7.12 -15.41
CA LEU A 33 -5.40 7.91 -16.13
C LEU A 33 -5.80 9.15 -15.31
N PRO A 34 -6.45 10.16 -15.92
CA PRO A 34 -6.93 11.35 -15.21
C PRO A 34 -7.87 11.06 -14.04
N ASP A 35 -8.46 9.86 -13.99
CA ASP A 35 -9.26 9.41 -12.84
C ASP A 35 -8.43 9.11 -11.58
N GLY A 36 -7.10 9.08 -11.70
CA GLY A 36 -6.16 8.81 -10.60
C GLY A 36 -6.16 7.37 -10.09
N MET A 37 -6.88 6.45 -10.75
CA MET A 37 -7.16 5.11 -10.21
C MET A 37 -6.75 3.99 -11.16
N HIS A 38 -6.90 4.20 -12.47
CA HIS A 38 -6.77 3.12 -13.44
C HIS A 38 -5.67 3.36 -14.47
N VAL A 39 -5.22 2.28 -15.08
CA VAL A 39 -4.41 2.28 -16.30
C VAL A 39 -5.02 1.37 -17.34
N THR A 40 -4.77 1.63 -18.62
CA THR A 40 -5.23 0.78 -19.73
C THR A 40 -4.20 -0.28 -20.08
N THR A 41 -4.58 -1.32 -20.84
CA THR A 41 -3.63 -2.35 -21.35
C THR A 41 -2.42 -1.72 -22.06
N ALA A 42 -2.64 -0.66 -22.86
CA ALA A 42 -1.56 0.02 -23.56
C ALA A 42 -0.56 0.68 -22.60
N MET A 43 -1.06 1.29 -21.52
CA MET A 43 -0.21 1.90 -20.49
C MET A 43 0.56 0.84 -19.70
N VAL A 44 -0.06 -0.30 -19.38
CA VAL A 44 0.62 -1.44 -18.73
C VAL A 44 1.74 -1.99 -19.61
N ALA A 45 1.46 -2.19 -20.91
CA ALA A 45 2.46 -2.65 -21.87
C ALA A 45 3.64 -1.68 -21.99
N ALA A 46 3.37 -0.37 -22.08
CA ALA A 46 4.41 0.66 -22.12
C ALA A 46 5.21 0.74 -20.80
N TYR A 47 4.56 0.55 -19.66
CA TYR A 47 5.21 0.51 -18.36
C TYR A 47 6.24 -0.63 -18.29
N PHE A 48 5.83 -1.85 -18.64
CA PHE A 48 6.69 -3.04 -18.63
C PHE A 48 7.59 -3.20 -19.85
N GLN A 49 7.48 -2.31 -20.83
CA GLN A 49 8.26 -2.34 -22.09
C GLN A 49 8.05 -3.65 -22.88
N VAL A 50 6.80 -4.11 -22.96
CA VAL A 50 6.41 -5.30 -23.72
C VAL A 50 5.30 -4.98 -24.71
N GLY A 51 5.03 -5.90 -25.64
CA GLY A 51 3.89 -5.76 -26.54
C GLY A 51 2.55 -5.93 -25.82
N THR A 52 1.50 -5.25 -26.30
CA THR A 52 0.13 -5.37 -25.73
C THR A 52 -0.37 -6.81 -25.73
N LYS A 53 -0.04 -7.59 -26.76
CA LYS A 53 -0.38 -9.01 -26.86
C LYS A 53 0.18 -9.84 -25.69
N ALA A 54 1.36 -9.51 -25.17
CA ALA A 54 1.93 -10.22 -24.03
C ALA A 54 1.08 -9.99 -22.77
N ILE A 55 0.59 -8.77 -22.56
CA ILE A 55 -0.31 -8.45 -21.45
C ILE A 55 -1.67 -9.13 -21.64
N GLU A 56 -2.21 -9.11 -22.86
CA GLU A 56 -3.49 -9.78 -23.17
C GLU A 56 -3.40 -11.29 -22.93
N SER A 57 -2.35 -11.95 -23.42
CA SER A 57 -2.11 -13.38 -23.17
C SER A 57 -1.98 -13.67 -21.67
N LEU A 58 -1.21 -12.86 -20.93
CA LEU A 58 -1.06 -13.02 -19.48
C LEU A 58 -2.41 -12.92 -18.74
N VAL A 59 -3.26 -11.98 -19.16
CA VAL A 59 -4.60 -11.81 -18.60
C VAL A 59 -5.52 -12.98 -18.93
N VAL A 60 -5.41 -13.55 -20.13
CA VAL A 60 -6.16 -14.75 -20.52
C VAL A 60 -5.75 -15.93 -19.63
N ASP A 61 -4.44 -16.16 -19.48
CA ASP A 61 -3.90 -17.29 -18.73
C ASP A 61 -4.17 -17.19 -17.21
N HIS A 62 -4.30 -15.97 -16.69
CA HIS A 62 -4.46 -15.71 -15.25
C HIS A 62 -5.72 -14.89 -14.92
N ARG A 63 -6.80 -15.11 -15.67
CA ARG A 63 -8.00 -14.24 -15.66
C ARG A 63 -8.62 -14.06 -14.27
N GLU A 64 -8.79 -15.15 -13.52
CA GLU A 64 -9.40 -15.11 -12.18
C GLU A 64 -8.56 -14.31 -11.19
N GLU A 65 -7.24 -14.54 -11.19
CA GLU A 65 -6.29 -13.83 -10.32
C GLU A 65 -6.21 -12.34 -10.69
N MET A 66 -6.23 -12.03 -11.98
CA MET A 66 -6.27 -10.64 -12.46
C MET A 66 -7.55 -9.93 -12.04
N ALA A 67 -8.71 -10.56 -12.23
CA ALA A 67 -10.00 -9.99 -11.87
C ALA A 67 -10.11 -9.73 -10.36
N ALA A 68 -9.69 -10.68 -9.54
CA ALA A 68 -9.64 -10.54 -8.08
C ALA A 68 -8.74 -9.37 -7.64
N ASN A 69 -7.72 -9.04 -8.43
CA ASN A 69 -6.77 -7.97 -8.16
C ASN A 69 -7.10 -6.65 -8.87
N GLY A 70 -8.30 -6.51 -9.44
CA GLY A 70 -8.80 -5.25 -9.98
C GLY A 70 -8.53 -5.03 -11.47
N TYR A 71 -8.39 -6.11 -12.24
CA TYR A 71 -8.56 -6.08 -13.69
C TYR A 71 -10.06 -6.12 -14.05
N ARG A 72 -10.50 -5.21 -14.93
CA ARG A 72 -11.89 -5.19 -15.42
C ARG A 72 -11.94 -4.83 -16.90
N VAL A 73 -12.93 -5.35 -17.62
CA VAL A 73 -13.25 -4.92 -18.98
C VAL A 73 -14.53 -4.12 -18.93
N LEU A 74 -14.43 -2.81 -19.18
CA LEU A 74 -15.56 -1.89 -19.19
C LEU A 74 -16.23 -1.94 -20.57
N THR A 75 -17.55 -2.06 -20.58
CA THR A 75 -18.37 -2.08 -21.80
C THR A 75 -19.66 -1.27 -21.60
N GLY A 76 -20.33 -0.93 -22.70
CA GLY A 76 -21.66 -0.32 -22.64
C GLY A 76 -21.73 0.98 -21.81
N PRO A 77 -22.76 1.16 -20.95
CA PRO A 77 -22.94 2.37 -20.15
C PRO A 77 -21.78 2.69 -19.20
N GLU A 78 -21.15 1.65 -18.63
CA GLU A 78 -20.01 1.83 -17.71
C GLU A 78 -18.81 2.39 -18.46
N LEU A 79 -18.56 1.92 -19.69
CA LEU A 79 -17.50 2.45 -20.54
C LEU A 79 -17.76 3.92 -20.93
N THR A 80 -19.01 4.29 -21.21
CA THR A 80 -19.37 5.67 -21.52
C THR A 80 -19.06 6.59 -20.35
N SER A 81 -19.52 6.22 -19.15
CA SER A 81 -19.27 6.97 -17.90
C SER A 81 -17.77 7.08 -17.62
N PHE A 82 -17.02 6.00 -17.84
CA PHE A 82 -15.58 5.99 -17.64
C PHE A 82 -14.83 6.93 -18.60
N LYS A 83 -15.23 7.00 -19.88
CA LYS A 83 -14.59 7.89 -20.86
C LYS A 83 -14.77 9.37 -20.53
N GLU A 84 -15.89 9.74 -19.92
CA GLU A 84 -16.15 11.11 -19.46
C GLU A 84 -15.17 11.53 -18.37
N VAL A 85 -14.97 10.68 -17.35
CA VAL A 85 -14.09 10.96 -16.21
C VAL A 85 -12.61 10.86 -16.59
N SER A 86 -12.24 9.84 -17.37
CA SER A 86 -10.85 9.58 -17.76
C SER A 86 -10.39 10.39 -18.99
N GLN A 87 -11.29 11.17 -19.61
CA GLN A 87 -11.04 11.94 -20.83
C GLN A 87 -10.45 11.11 -22.00
N ILE A 88 -10.67 9.79 -22.00
CA ILE A 88 -10.15 8.91 -23.06
C ILE A 88 -11.02 9.05 -24.31
N GLN A 89 -10.43 9.60 -25.37
CA GLN A 89 -11.05 9.63 -26.69
C GLN A 89 -10.81 8.31 -27.44
N SER A 90 -11.51 7.25 -27.04
CA SER A 90 -11.46 5.95 -27.71
C SER A 90 -12.80 5.62 -28.37
N ARG A 91 -12.77 5.15 -29.62
CA ARG A 91 -13.94 4.64 -30.35
C ARG A 91 -14.26 3.17 -30.02
N THR A 92 -13.43 2.51 -29.21
CA THR A 92 -13.61 1.09 -28.89
C THR A 92 -14.85 0.87 -28.03
N ARG A 93 -15.56 -0.25 -28.28
CA ARG A 93 -16.76 -0.70 -27.54
C ARG A 93 -16.45 -1.38 -26.20
N ALA A 94 -15.18 -1.67 -25.94
CA ALA A 94 -14.66 -2.25 -24.72
C ALA A 94 -13.29 -1.65 -24.40
N ILE A 95 -13.00 -1.39 -23.12
CA ILE A 95 -11.67 -1.00 -22.65
C ILE A 95 -11.32 -1.82 -21.41
N ALA A 96 -10.13 -2.41 -21.42
CA ALA A 96 -9.61 -3.08 -20.24
C ALA A 96 -8.86 -2.09 -19.35
N VAL A 97 -9.20 -2.10 -18.06
CA VAL A 97 -8.64 -1.24 -17.03
C VAL A 97 -8.02 -2.08 -15.91
N TYR A 98 -6.94 -1.56 -15.35
CA TYR A 98 -6.15 -2.21 -14.30
C TYR A 98 -6.00 -1.24 -13.15
N SER A 99 -6.30 -1.69 -11.94
CA SER A 99 -5.88 -1.03 -10.71
C SER A 99 -4.36 -1.17 -10.51
N ARG A 100 -3.77 -0.41 -9.59
CA ARG A 100 -2.37 -0.59 -9.19
C ARG A 100 -2.06 -2.01 -8.71
N ARG A 101 -2.99 -2.67 -8.01
CA ARG A 101 -2.86 -4.07 -7.57
C ARG A 101 -2.80 -5.02 -8.77
N ALA A 102 -3.62 -4.81 -9.79
CA ALA A 102 -3.59 -5.60 -11.00
C ALA A 102 -2.27 -5.40 -11.77
N VAL A 103 -1.74 -4.17 -11.84
CA VAL A 103 -0.41 -3.90 -12.43
C VAL A 103 0.71 -4.59 -11.67
N LEU A 104 0.68 -4.57 -10.33
CA LEU A 104 1.64 -5.31 -9.51
C LEU A 104 1.54 -6.82 -9.79
N ASN A 105 0.32 -7.33 -9.94
CA ASN A 105 0.11 -8.73 -10.27
C ASN A 105 0.71 -9.11 -11.63
N VAL A 106 0.55 -8.24 -12.63
CA VAL A 106 1.22 -8.39 -13.94
C VAL A 106 2.74 -8.46 -13.75
N ALA A 107 3.35 -7.59 -12.93
CA ALA A 107 4.79 -7.62 -12.68
C ALA A 107 5.26 -8.97 -12.10
N MET A 108 4.45 -9.59 -11.24
CA MET A 108 4.77 -10.86 -10.60
C MET A 108 4.65 -12.06 -11.53
N LEU A 109 3.85 -11.97 -12.59
CA LEU A 109 3.59 -13.05 -13.55
C LEU A 109 4.33 -12.87 -14.90
N LEU A 110 4.73 -11.64 -15.24
CA LEU A 110 5.36 -11.33 -16.53
C LEU A 110 6.84 -11.75 -16.57
N ARG A 111 7.15 -12.81 -17.31
CA ARG A 111 8.50 -13.39 -17.42
C ARG A 111 9.49 -12.45 -18.13
N ASP A 112 9.15 -12.03 -19.33
CA ASP A 112 10.09 -11.37 -20.27
C ASP A 112 9.98 -9.85 -20.20
N SER A 113 10.21 -9.28 -19.01
CA SER A 113 10.29 -7.84 -18.81
C SER A 113 11.33 -7.52 -17.74
N GLU A 114 12.29 -6.66 -18.09
CA GLU A 114 13.34 -6.19 -17.18
C GLU A 114 12.74 -5.36 -16.03
N VAL A 115 11.74 -4.51 -16.34
CA VAL A 115 11.00 -3.75 -15.32
C VAL A 115 10.28 -4.70 -14.36
N ALA A 116 9.61 -5.74 -14.89
CA ALA A 116 8.93 -6.72 -14.05
C ALA A 116 9.92 -7.53 -13.19
N ARG A 117 11.09 -7.89 -13.75
CA ARG A 117 12.17 -8.56 -13.01
C ARG A 117 12.63 -7.72 -11.82
N GLN A 118 12.84 -6.42 -12.01
CA GLN A 118 13.24 -5.50 -10.94
C GLN A 118 12.16 -5.38 -9.86
N VAL A 119 10.88 -5.29 -10.25
CA VAL A 119 9.76 -5.29 -9.28
C VAL A 119 9.75 -6.57 -8.45
N ARG A 120 9.91 -7.75 -9.07
CA ARG A 120 9.95 -9.04 -8.36
C ARG A 120 11.13 -9.13 -7.40
N THR A 121 12.32 -8.72 -7.82
CA THR A 121 13.50 -8.68 -6.95
C THR A 121 13.24 -7.79 -5.74
N TYR A 122 12.74 -6.58 -5.95
CA TYR A 122 12.46 -5.65 -4.85
C TYR A 122 11.41 -6.19 -3.88
N LEU A 123 10.32 -6.81 -4.39
CA LEU A 123 9.30 -7.43 -3.54
C LEU A 123 9.89 -8.54 -2.66
N LEU A 124 10.71 -9.41 -3.24
CA LEU A 124 11.34 -10.54 -2.53
C LEU A 124 12.39 -10.08 -1.53
N ASP A 125 13.19 -9.06 -1.86
CA ASP A 125 14.18 -8.51 -0.94
C ASP A 125 13.48 -7.92 0.28
N MET A 126 12.40 -7.15 0.09
CA MET A 126 11.61 -6.64 1.21
C MET A 126 10.95 -7.77 2.01
N GLU A 127 10.38 -8.78 1.35
CA GLU A 127 9.74 -9.91 2.02
C GLU A 127 10.74 -10.73 2.84
N TYR A 128 11.93 -10.93 2.30
CA TYR A 128 13.04 -11.57 3.01
C TYR A 128 13.44 -10.75 4.23
N LEU A 129 13.66 -9.43 4.09
CA LEU A 129 14.00 -8.55 5.20
C LEU A 129 12.95 -8.53 6.32
N VAL A 130 11.66 -8.66 5.98
CA VAL A 130 10.59 -8.80 6.97
C VAL A 130 10.67 -10.15 7.69
N ARG A 131 10.96 -11.23 6.97
CA ARG A 131 11.05 -12.60 7.54
C ARG A 131 12.34 -12.88 8.31
N THR A 132 13.43 -12.21 7.98
CA THR A 132 14.75 -12.41 8.62
C THR A 132 15.10 -11.33 9.62
N GLN A 133 14.22 -10.37 9.88
CA GLN A 133 14.36 -9.54 11.07
C GLN A 133 14.34 -10.46 12.30
N PRO A 134 15.35 -10.34 13.20
CA PRO A 134 15.30 -11.03 14.47
C PRO A 134 13.97 -10.67 15.14
N VAL A 135 13.12 -11.68 15.35
CA VAL A 135 12.06 -11.55 16.35
C VAL A 135 12.79 -11.28 17.67
N ASP A 136 12.64 -10.07 18.21
CA ASP A 136 13.06 -9.80 19.58
C ASP A 136 12.24 -10.74 20.47
N ASN A 137 12.88 -11.83 20.87
CA ASN A 137 12.27 -12.89 21.64
C ASN A 137 12.37 -12.51 23.13
N SER A 138 11.89 -11.31 23.46
CA SER A 138 11.59 -10.93 24.84
C SER A 138 10.24 -11.58 25.17
N VAL A 139 10.32 -12.72 25.85
CA VAL A 139 9.19 -13.45 26.39
C VAL A 139 8.46 -12.58 27.41
N ASP A 140 7.44 -11.83 26.99
CA ASP A 140 6.42 -11.32 27.90
C ASP A 140 5.20 -12.25 27.88
N SER A 141 5.22 -13.13 28.86
CA SER A 141 4.19 -14.11 29.18
C SER A 141 2.92 -13.43 29.70
N HIS A 142 2.13 -12.75 28.87
CA HIS A 142 0.73 -12.42 29.17
C HIS A 142 -0.13 -12.37 27.90
N SER A 143 -0.25 -13.51 27.22
CA SER A 143 -1.32 -13.75 26.25
C SER A 143 -2.61 -14.10 26.99
N SER A 144 -3.45 -13.11 27.25
CA SER A 144 -4.88 -13.35 27.45
C SER A 144 -5.71 -12.31 26.70
N ALA A 145 -6.39 -12.81 25.67
CA ALA A 145 -7.63 -12.29 25.10
C ALA A 145 -7.62 -10.83 24.59
N LEU A 146 -7.58 -10.67 23.26
CA LEU A 146 -8.80 -10.38 22.50
C LEU A 146 -8.53 -10.31 20.99
N ASP A 147 -9.31 -11.11 20.31
CA ASP A 147 -9.45 -11.28 18.89
C ASP A 147 -9.82 -9.98 18.13
N THR A 148 -9.46 -9.98 16.84
CA THR A 148 -10.14 -9.30 15.73
C THR A 148 -10.13 -7.75 15.66
N ARG A 149 -9.27 -7.21 14.77
CA ARG A 149 -9.58 -6.20 13.72
C ARG A 149 -8.30 -5.58 13.12
N ASN A 150 -7.49 -6.39 12.46
CA ASN A 150 -6.28 -5.90 11.78
C ASN A 150 -6.55 -5.23 10.40
N ASP A 151 -7.72 -4.60 10.20
CA ASP A 151 -8.12 -4.00 8.90
C ASP A 151 -8.60 -2.54 8.99
N ARG A 152 -8.38 -1.86 10.13
CA ARG A 152 -8.80 -0.45 10.29
C ARG A 152 -7.67 0.57 10.11
N GLY A 153 -6.44 0.13 9.86
CA GLY A 153 -5.29 1.03 9.82
C GLY A 153 -4.82 1.45 11.21
N ILE A 154 -4.92 0.57 12.19
CA ILE A 154 -4.32 0.70 13.52
C ILE A 154 -3.41 -0.51 13.68
N ASP A 155 -2.13 -0.26 13.92
CA ASP A 155 -1.11 -1.30 14.00
C ASP A 155 -0.90 -1.78 15.44
N ILE A 156 -1.11 -0.89 16.42
CA ILE A 156 -1.01 -1.21 17.85
C ILE A 156 -2.20 -0.58 18.57
N SER A 157 -2.81 -1.34 19.47
CA SER A 157 -3.78 -0.82 20.43
C SER A 157 -3.39 -1.25 21.84
N ALA A 158 -3.47 -0.33 22.80
CA ALA A 158 -3.06 -0.57 24.18
C ALA A 158 -3.92 0.26 25.15
N ARG A 159 -3.69 0.08 26.46
CA ARG A 159 -4.23 0.96 27.50
C ARG A 159 -3.10 1.54 28.34
N THR A 160 -3.20 2.83 28.64
CA THR A 160 -2.31 3.50 29.60
C THR A 160 -2.65 3.12 31.04
N ALA A 161 -1.74 3.41 31.97
CA ALA A 161 -1.95 3.15 33.41
C ALA A 161 -3.13 3.92 34.00
N ASP A 162 -3.46 5.09 33.45
CA ASP A 162 -4.66 5.88 33.81
C ASP A 162 -5.93 5.39 33.09
N GLY A 163 -5.82 4.35 32.26
CA GLY A 163 -6.93 3.66 31.66
C GLY A 163 -7.40 4.17 30.29
N ARG A 164 -6.74 5.16 29.71
CA ARG A 164 -7.03 5.64 28.35
C ARG A 164 -6.62 4.62 27.29
N THR A 165 -7.38 4.57 26.20
CA THR A 165 -7.04 3.77 25.03
C THR A 165 -5.90 4.45 24.27
N VAL A 166 -4.93 3.66 23.79
CA VAL A 166 -3.91 4.10 22.84
C VAL A 166 -4.13 3.36 21.54
N ALA A 167 -4.20 4.07 20.43
CA ALA A 167 -4.24 3.48 19.09
C ALA A 167 -3.11 4.08 18.27
N VAL A 168 -2.19 3.26 17.79
CA VAL A 168 -0.99 3.71 17.06
C VAL A 168 -1.04 3.20 15.64
N GLN A 169 -0.70 4.07 14.69
CA GLN A 169 -0.30 3.65 13.35
C GLN A 169 1.17 3.96 13.11
N CYS A 170 1.88 3.00 12.55
CA CYS A 170 3.30 3.04 12.25
C CYS A 170 3.52 2.87 10.74
N LYS A 171 4.18 3.84 10.10
CA LYS A 171 4.58 3.73 8.69
C LYS A 171 6.07 3.94 8.47
N ASN A 172 6.72 2.87 8.02
CA ASN A 172 8.05 2.95 7.46
C ASN A 172 7.97 3.31 5.97
N ARG A 173 8.41 4.52 5.60
CA ARG A 173 8.50 4.99 4.20
C ARG A 173 9.92 5.49 3.92
N PRO A 174 10.72 4.83 3.07
CA PRO A 174 12.07 5.30 2.76
C PRO A 174 12.09 6.48 1.77
N GLY A 175 12.88 7.53 2.05
CA GLY A 175 13.13 8.66 1.13
C GLY A 175 12.04 9.75 1.05
N ARG A 176 12.29 10.81 0.24
CA ARG A 176 11.67 12.16 0.11
C ARG A 176 10.13 12.34 0.15
N TRP A 177 9.36 11.29 0.39
CA TRP A 177 7.90 11.31 0.40
C TRP A 177 7.36 11.74 1.75
N SER A 178 6.26 12.50 1.74
CA SER A 178 5.52 12.81 2.95
C SER A 178 4.31 11.90 3.11
N VAL A 179 3.90 11.61 4.34
CA VAL A 179 2.62 10.94 4.64
C VAL A 179 1.48 11.76 4.01
N PRO A 180 0.67 11.17 3.12
CA PRO A 180 -0.43 11.86 2.46
C PRO A 180 -1.64 12.00 3.38
N SER A 181 -2.53 12.95 3.07
CA SER A 181 -3.77 13.20 3.81
C SER A 181 -4.70 11.98 3.88
N ALA A 182 -4.75 11.15 2.83
CA ALA A 182 -5.60 9.97 2.79
C ALA A 182 -5.25 8.94 3.89
N ASP A 183 -3.95 8.73 4.16
CA ASP A 183 -3.49 7.86 5.25
C ASP A 183 -3.94 8.42 6.60
N MET A 184 -3.79 9.74 6.78
CA MET A 184 -4.19 10.42 8.00
C MET A 184 -5.71 10.36 8.24
N GLN A 185 -6.52 10.54 7.18
CA GLN A 185 -7.99 10.44 7.27
C GLN A 185 -8.43 9.04 7.68
N LYS A 186 -7.81 8.01 7.07
CA LYS A 186 -8.12 6.61 7.40
C LYS A 186 -7.81 6.32 8.87
N PHE A 187 -6.63 6.72 9.34
CA PHE A 187 -6.24 6.53 10.74
C PHE A 187 -7.14 7.30 11.71
N ALA A 188 -7.38 8.59 11.46
CA ALA A 188 -8.22 9.43 12.31
C ALA A 188 -9.63 8.84 12.46
N GLY A 189 -10.23 8.39 11.36
CA GLY A 189 -11.53 7.73 11.39
C GLY A 189 -11.51 6.42 12.18
N ALA A 190 -10.46 5.63 12.02
CA ALA A 190 -10.31 4.37 12.73
C ALA A 190 -10.11 4.56 14.24
N ALA A 191 -9.23 5.47 14.65
CA ALA A 191 -8.96 5.75 16.06
C ALA A 191 -10.23 6.26 16.76
N ARG A 192 -10.96 7.18 16.12
CA ARG A 192 -12.24 7.71 16.62
C ARG A 192 -13.30 6.63 16.78
N ALA A 193 -13.32 5.64 15.88
CA ALA A 193 -14.26 4.53 15.92
C ALA A 193 -13.94 3.49 17.00
N ILE A 194 -12.70 3.45 17.51
CA ILE A 194 -12.33 2.62 18.66
C ILE A 194 -12.72 3.32 19.96
N ASP A 195 -12.20 4.52 20.15
CA ASP A 195 -12.46 5.33 21.34
C ASP A 195 -12.24 6.80 20.96
N PRO A 196 -13.28 7.66 21.06
CA PRO A 196 -13.15 9.08 20.76
C PRO A 196 -12.13 9.83 21.61
N VAL A 197 -11.71 9.26 22.75
CA VAL A 197 -10.72 9.83 23.69
C VAL A 197 -9.39 9.08 23.61
N ALA A 198 -9.18 8.25 22.59
CA ALA A 198 -7.92 7.53 22.41
C ALA A 198 -6.75 8.49 22.22
N ILE A 199 -5.63 8.18 22.86
CA ILE A 199 -4.33 8.74 22.49
C ILE A 199 -3.98 8.12 21.13
N ALA A 200 -3.87 8.95 20.08
CA ALA A 200 -3.73 8.48 18.72
C ALA A 200 -2.41 8.92 18.05
N PRO A 201 -1.27 8.27 18.31
CA PRO A 201 -0.01 8.58 17.62
C PRO A 201 0.02 7.99 16.20
N PHE A 202 0.43 8.81 15.23
CA PHE A 202 0.84 8.40 13.90
C PHE A 202 2.35 8.56 13.78
N VAL A 203 3.07 7.44 13.73
CA VAL A 203 4.53 7.37 13.71
C VAL A 203 5.03 7.08 12.31
N ALA A 204 5.93 7.90 11.77
CA ALA A 204 6.46 7.70 10.42
C ALA A 204 7.97 7.98 10.32
N THR A 205 8.67 7.18 9.50
CA THR A 205 10.11 7.41 9.17
C THR A 205 10.31 8.49 8.08
N CYS A 206 9.30 9.33 7.84
CA CYS A 206 9.31 10.44 6.89
C CYS A 206 8.51 11.63 7.44
N ASN A 207 8.41 12.73 6.69
CA ASN A 207 7.63 13.91 7.09
C ASN A 207 6.14 13.75 6.76
N PHE A 208 5.29 14.64 7.26
CA PHE A 208 3.86 14.69 6.94
C PHE A 208 3.56 15.81 5.94
N SER A 209 2.65 15.59 5.00
CA SER A 209 2.21 16.67 4.09
C SER A 209 1.49 17.77 4.89
N PRO A 210 1.43 19.01 4.38
CA PRO A 210 0.69 20.09 5.03
C PRO A 210 -0.76 19.70 5.34
N GLU A 211 -1.43 19.03 4.39
CA GLU A 211 -2.81 18.57 4.52
C GLU A 211 -2.93 17.45 5.56
N ALA A 212 -1.98 16.51 5.60
CA ALA A 212 -1.95 15.47 6.63
C ALA A 212 -1.77 16.06 8.02
N LYS A 213 -0.93 17.09 8.19
CA LYS A 213 -0.77 17.81 9.47
C LYS A 213 -2.06 18.50 9.87
N ALA A 214 -2.70 19.22 8.95
CA ALA A 214 -3.97 19.91 9.22
C ALA A 214 -5.06 18.93 9.68
N ILE A 215 -5.14 17.74 9.08
CA ILE A 215 -6.10 16.71 9.48
C ILE A 215 -5.75 16.13 10.85
N ALA A 216 -4.47 15.93 11.13
CA ALA A 216 -4.02 15.45 12.43
C ALA A 216 -4.41 16.43 13.54
N ASP A 217 -4.15 17.72 13.34
CA ASP A 217 -4.50 18.79 14.27
C ASP A 217 -6.02 18.86 14.51
N LEU A 218 -6.82 18.78 13.45
CA LEU A 218 -8.30 18.79 13.54
C LEU A 218 -8.86 17.55 14.24
N SER A 219 -8.19 16.41 14.11
CA SER A 219 -8.69 15.12 14.61
C SER A 219 -8.13 14.74 15.97
N GLY A 220 -7.15 15.49 16.49
CA GLY A 220 -6.43 15.17 17.73
C GLY A 220 -5.40 14.05 17.58
N VAL A 221 -4.97 13.76 16.35
CA VAL A 221 -3.91 12.76 16.09
C VAL A 221 -2.54 13.38 16.35
N ILE A 222 -1.70 12.65 17.06
CA ILE A 222 -0.33 13.05 17.39
C ILE A 222 0.61 12.59 16.29
N THR A 223 1.19 13.52 15.53
CA THR A 223 2.18 13.17 14.51
C THR A 223 3.57 12.99 15.13
N VAL A 224 4.29 11.94 14.73
CA VAL A 224 5.68 11.67 15.11
C VAL A 224 6.47 11.39 13.84
N ASN A 225 7.27 12.36 13.41
CA ASN A 225 8.10 12.22 12.20
C ASN A 225 9.45 11.55 12.51
N ARG A 226 10.27 11.34 11.48
CA ARG A 226 11.60 10.71 11.61
C ARG A 226 12.45 11.32 12.72
N ASN A 227 12.61 12.64 12.73
CA ASN A 227 13.51 13.31 13.67
C ASN A 227 13.00 13.16 15.11
N GLU A 228 11.68 13.21 15.29
CA GLU A 228 11.05 13.01 16.60
C GLU A 228 11.14 11.55 17.06
N LEU A 229 11.00 10.59 16.15
CA LEU A 229 11.16 9.16 16.41
C LEU A 229 12.60 8.82 16.78
N GLU A 230 13.59 9.36 16.06
CA GLU A 230 15.01 9.20 16.37
C GLU A 230 15.35 9.79 17.74
N ALA A 231 14.88 11.01 18.04
CA ALA A 231 15.04 11.62 19.35
C ALA A 231 14.36 10.80 20.46
N TRP A 232 13.16 10.26 20.19
CA TRP A 232 12.44 9.44 21.14
C TRP A 232 13.16 8.14 21.44
N THR A 233 13.73 7.51 20.41
CA THR A 233 14.54 6.29 20.54
C THR A 233 15.83 6.56 21.33
N ALA A 234 16.36 7.79 21.23
CA ALA A 234 17.49 8.26 22.04
C ALA A 234 17.11 8.67 23.49
N GLY A 235 15.87 8.42 23.92
CA GLY A 235 15.41 8.66 25.30
C GLY A 235 14.75 10.03 25.54
N VAL A 236 14.57 10.85 24.50
CA VAL A 236 13.85 12.12 24.63
C VAL A 236 12.35 11.86 24.71
N ARG A 237 11.66 12.44 25.70
CA ARG A 237 10.19 12.32 25.76
C ARG A 237 9.54 13.06 24.58
N LEU A 238 8.60 12.40 23.90
CA LEU A 238 7.77 13.04 22.86
C LEU A 238 6.99 14.21 23.46
N LYS A 239 7.24 15.42 22.94
CA LYS A 239 6.56 16.64 23.41
C LYS A 239 5.05 16.59 23.21
N ALA A 240 4.60 15.82 22.22
CA ALA A 240 3.21 15.68 21.85
C ALA A 240 2.40 14.69 22.74
N LEU A 241 3.07 13.93 23.64
CA LEU A 241 2.43 12.98 24.56
C LEU A 241 2.49 13.45 26.03
N ARG A 242 2.42 14.76 26.26
CA ARG A 242 2.38 15.36 27.61
C ARG A 242 0.98 15.42 28.18
#